data_AF-A0AAW0A356-F1
#
_entry.id   AF-A0AAW0A356-F1
#
_cell.length_a   1.000
_cell.length_b   1.000
_cell.length_c   1.000
_cell.angle_alpha   90.00
_cell.angle_beta   90.00
_cell.angle_gamma   90.00
#
_symmetry.space_group_name_H-M   'P 1'
#
loop_
_entity.id
_entity.type
_entity.pdbx_description
1 polymer ?
#
loop_
_entity_poly.entity_id
_entity_poly.type
_entity_poly.pdbx_seq_one_letter_code
_entity_poly.pdbx_strand_id
1 'polypeptide(L)'
;MSQVPLFWVFLNDSVKKLPRQLRQQRYKSPLHVAPAGSAVLHLITSCPTTVWVHQPWTLRFRLTSNDVSGLQEKLLSIATPGSRDFRQWLSQDEIKTFMAPSSDTLNTFNSFTSTHDLNTSVISPHGDWVAVTLPVWQANTLFGATYANYTHPEFHQ
;
A
#
# COMPACT_ATOMS: atom_id res chain seq x y z
N MET A 1 51.13 -0.51 -26.83
CA MET A 1 50.20 -0.34 -25.70
C MET A 1 48.85 0.06 -26.28
N SER A 2 47.84 -0.79 -26.07
CA SER A 2 46.44 -0.69 -26.56
C SER A 2 45.83 0.70 -26.39
N GLN A 3 45.27 1.31 -27.44
CA GLN A 3 43.96 1.08 -28.08
C GLN A 3 42.83 1.88 -27.39
N VAL A 4 42.35 2.90 -28.11
CA VAL A 4 41.12 3.71 -27.90
C VAL A 4 39.97 2.95 -28.59
N PRO A 5 38.71 2.92 -28.09
CA PRO A 5 37.71 3.84 -28.66
C PRO A 5 36.55 4.31 -27.75
N LEU A 6 35.97 5.41 -28.26
CA LEU A 6 34.68 6.06 -27.97
C LEU A 6 33.49 5.13 -27.67
N PHE A 7 32.52 5.59 -26.86
CA PHE A 7 31.09 5.54 -27.21
C PHE A 7 30.24 6.53 -26.40
N TRP A 8 29.33 7.19 -27.11
CA TRP A 8 28.35 8.20 -26.68
C TRP A 8 27.20 7.61 -25.84
N VAL A 9 26.45 8.45 -25.08
CA VAL A 9 24.98 8.69 -25.24
C VAL A 9 24.39 9.54 -24.09
N PHE A 10 23.91 10.72 -24.48
CA PHE A 10 22.75 11.49 -24.00
C PHE A 10 22.45 11.65 -22.49
N LEU A 11 22.62 12.87 -21.97
CA LEU A 11 21.58 13.45 -21.11
C LEU A 11 21.00 14.73 -21.75
N ASN A 12 19.68 14.71 -21.75
CA ASN A 12 18.71 15.49 -22.48
C ASN A 12 18.79 17.00 -22.21
N ASP A 13 18.30 17.78 -23.18
CA ASP A 13 18.41 19.24 -23.39
C ASP A 13 17.78 20.16 -22.30
N SER A 14 17.60 19.69 -21.06
CA SER A 14 16.84 20.43 -20.03
C SER A 14 17.66 21.42 -19.18
N VAL A 15 18.97 21.56 -19.40
CA VAL A 15 19.81 22.50 -18.61
C VAL A 15 19.68 23.96 -19.08
N LYS A 16 19.00 24.23 -20.21
CA LYS A 16 18.92 25.58 -20.79
C LYS A 16 17.81 26.49 -20.23
N LYS A 17 17.03 26.04 -19.24
CA LYS A 17 15.95 26.86 -18.64
C LYS A 17 15.95 26.86 -17.12
N LEU A 18 17.07 27.25 -16.50
CA LEU A 18 17.04 27.73 -15.11
C LEU A 18 17.35 29.24 -15.05
N PRO A 19 16.57 30.04 -14.30
CA PRO A 19 16.77 31.48 -14.18
C PRO A 19 18.11 31.80 -13.48
N ARG A 20 18.77 32.87 -13.93
CA ARG A 20 20.13 33.30 -13.52
C ARG A 20 20.37 33.45 -12.01
N GLN A 21 19.32 33.50 -11.20
CA GLN A 21 19.40 33.72 -9.75
C GLN A 21 19.96 32.51 -8.97
N LEU A 22 19.87 31.29 -9.52
CA LEU A 22 20.37 30.08 -8.85
C LEU A 22 21.87 29.78 -9.09
N ARG A 23 22.58 30.62 -9.86
CA ARG A 23 24.02 30.46 -10.08
C ARG A 23 24.89 31.02 -8.95
N GLN A 24 24.39 31.98 -8.17
CA GLN A 24 25.23 32.70 -7.20
C GLN A 24 25.12 32.17 -5.76
N GLN A 25 24.15 31.32 -5.43
CA GLN A 25 24.07 30.72 -4.09
C GLN A 25 25.04 29.54 -3.86
N ARG A 26 25.78 29.09 -4.89
CA ARG A 26 26.83 28.06 -4.76
C ARG A 26 28.26 28.62 -4.65
N TYR A 27 28.43 29.84 -4.15
CA TYR A 27 29.78 30.39 -3.92
C TYR A 27 29.82 31.17 -2.61
N LYS A 28 29.74 30.47 -1.48
CA LYS A 28 30.22 30.93 -0.16
C LYS A 28 30.16 29.75 0.81
N SER A 29 31.11 28.84 0.67
CA SER A 29 31.52 27.92 1.73
C SER A 29 33.05 27.84 1.66
N PRO A 30 33.80 28.08 2.75
CA PRO A 30 35.25 28.03 2.70
C PRO A 30 35.71 26.62 2.32
N LEU A 31 36.58 26.52 1.31
CA LEU A 31 37.28 25.28 0.95
C LEU A 31 38.20 24.89 2.11
N HIS A 32 37.74 24.03 3.02
CA HIS A 32 38.61 23.34 3.96
C HIS A 32 39.23 22.13 3.24
N VAL A 33 40.52 22.19 2.94
CA VAL A 33 41.29 21.11 2.33
C VAL A 33 41.52 20.03 3.40
N ALA A 34 40.82 18.89 3.29
CA ALA A 34 41.07 17.74 4.16
C ALA A 34 42.26 16.91 3.63
N PRO A 35 43.13 16.37 4.50
CA PRO A 35 44.28 15.57 4.09
C PRO A 35 43.85 14.18 3.60
N ALA A 36 44.63 13.62 2.67
CA ALA A 36 44.42 12.31 2.11
C ALA A 36 44.61 11.23 3.19
N GLY A 37 43.53 10.57 3.60
CA GLY A 37 43.58 9.40 4.46
C GLY A 37 42.22 9.01 5.06
N SER A 38 41.68 7.91 4.56
CA SER A 38 40.80 6.98 5.30
C SER A 38 39.45 7.50 5.84
N ALA A 39 38.37 7.19 5.11
CA ALA A 39 37.15 6.53 5.61
C ALA A 39 35.99 6.83 4.64
N VAL A 40 35.70 5.88 3.75
CA VAL A 40 34.43 5.86 3.01
C VAL A 40 33.38 5.34 3.99
N LEU A 41 32.73 6.25 4.71
CA LEU A 41 31.46 5.96 5.35
C LEU A 41 30.37 6.71 4.56
N HIS A 42 29.52 5.92 3.92
CA HIS A 42 28.35 6.34 3.15
C HIS A 42 27.51 7.38 3.92
N LEU A 43 27.58 8.66 3.53
CA LEU A 43 26.55 9.63 3.86
C LEU A 43 25.43 9.51 2.83
N ILE A 44 24.55 8.53 3.03
CA ILE A 44 23.21 8.58 2.44
C ILE A 44 22.50 9.69 3.19
N THR A 45 22.50 10.89 2.64
CA THR A 45 21.61 11.96 3.10
C THR A 45 20.19 11.43 2.95
N SER A 46 19.55 11.07 4.06
CA SER A 46 18.16 10.62 4.07
C SER A 46 17.29 11.73 3.48
N CYS A 47 16.71 11.46 2.31
CA CYS A 47 15.63 12.29 1.82
C CYS A 47 14.45 12.06 2.77
N PRO A 48 13.83 13.11 3.37
CA PRO A 48 12.74 12.93 4.32
C PRO A 48 11.50 12.24 3.72
N THR A 49 11.42 12.16 2.38
CA THR A 49 10.40 11.40 1.64
C THR A 49 10.62 9.89 1.66
N THR A 50 11.85 9.40 1.89
CA THR A 50 12.17 7.97 1.84
C THR A 50 11.69 7.22 3.09
N VAL A 51 11.53 7.91 4.23
CA VAL A 51 11.10 7.28 5.48
C VAL A 51 9.68 6.73 5.35
N TRP A 52 8.76 7.52 4.80
CA TRP A 52 7.34 7.16 4.72
C TRP A 52 7.06 6.02 3.76
N VAL A 53 7.78 5.94 2.63
CA VAL A 53 7.53 4.86 1.65
C VAL A 53 7.88 3.47 2.19
N HIS A 54 8.75 3.39 3.20
CA HIS A 54 9.13 2.15 3.88
C HIS A 54 8.33 1.88 5.17
N GLN A 55 7.53 2.85 5.64
CA GLN A 55 6.71 2.62 6.84
C GLN A 55 5.70 1.51 6.56
N PRO A 56 5.59 0.49 7.43
CA PRO A 56 4.56 -0.50 7.32
C PRO A 56 3.22 0.13 7.68
N TRP A 57 2.19 -0.24 6.93
CA TRP A 57 0.82 0.11 7.22
C TRP A 57 -0.09 -1.08 6.98
N THR A 58 -1.32 -1.01 7.48
CA THR A 58 -2.29 -2.09 7.39
C THR A 58 -3.42 -1.71 6.44
N LEU A 59 -3.53 -2.45 5.34
CA LEU A 59 -4.66 -2.40 4.43
C LEU A 59 -5.69 -3.46 4.82
N ARG A 60 -6.97 -3.21 4.56
CA ARG A 60 -8.06 -4.16 4.81
C ARG A 60 -8.64 -4.63 3.48
N PHE A 61 -8.67 -5.94 3.29
CA PHE A 61 -9.24 -6.61 2.14
C PHE A 61 -10.57 -7.23 2.53
N ARG A 62 -11.59 -6.99 1.71
CA ARG A 62 -12.85 -7.70 1.79
C ARG A 62 -12.83 -8.83 0.78
N LEU A 63 -12.85 -10.06 1.27
CA LEU A 63 -13.02 -11.26 0.46
C LEU A 63 -14.48 -11.41 0.05
N THR A 64 -14.69 -12.04 -1.10
CA THR A 64 -16.04 -12.31 -1.61
C THR A 64 -16.78 -13.26 -0.65
N SER A 65 -17.89 -12.79 -0.10
CA SER A 65 -18.81 -13.60 0.71
C SER A 65 -19.54 -14.63 -0.15
N ASN A 66 -19.87 -15.79 0.42
CA ASN A 66 -20.43 -16.93 -0.32
C ASN A 66 -21.86 -16.71 -0.86
N ASP A 67 -22.79 -16.22 -0.04
CA ASP A 67 -24.20 -16.10 -0.42
C ASP A 67 -24.91 -14.90 0.24
N VAL A 68 -24.57 -13.70 -0.23
CA VAL A 68 -25.22 -12.45 0.25
C VAL A 68 -26.69 -12.38 -0.17
N SER A 69 -27.03 -12.93 -1.33
CA SER A 69 -28.41 -13.02 -1.83
C SER A 69 -29.30 -13.84 -0.90
N GLY A 70 -28.89 -15.05 -0.55
CA GLY A 70 -29.65 -15.92 0.36
C GLY A 70 -29.77 -15.33 1.76
N LEU A 71 -28.74 -14.64 2.25
CA LEU A 71 -28.83 -13.90 3.50
C LEU A 71 -29.89 -12.80 3.44
N GLN A 72 -29.90 -12.01 2.36
CA GLN A 72 -30.88 -10.95 2.17
C GLN A 72 -32.31 -11.53 2.09
N GLU A 73 -32.52 -12.59 1.32
CA GLU A 73 -33.82 -13.27 1.21
C GLU A 73 -34.30 -13.79 2.57
N LYS A 74 -33.40 -14.42 3.33
CA LYS A 74 -33.73 -14.93 4.67
C LYS A 74 -34.08 -13.79 5.64
N LEU A 75 -33.30 -12.70 5.64
CA LEU A 75 -33.57 -11.53 6.47
C LEU A 75 -34.91 -10.87 6.12
N LEU A 76 -35.24 -10.76 4.84
CA LEU A 76 -36.54 -10.27 4.38
C LEU A 76 -37.67 -11.19 4.86
N SER A 77 -37.52 -12.51 4.74
CA SER A 77 -38.49 -13.48 5.26
C SER A 77 -38.70 -13.28 6.77
N ILE A 78 -37.63 -13.23 7.57
CA ILE A 78 -37.69 -13.08 9.03
C ILE A 78 -38.36 -11.76 9.46
N ALA A 79 -38.17 -10.69 8.69
CA ALA A 79 -38.72 -9.37 8.99
C ALA A 79 -40.17 -9.18 8.50
N THR A 80 -40.71 -10.06 7.65
CA THR A 80 -42.03 -9.89 7.02
C THR A 80 -43.14 -10.54 7.85
N PRO A 81 -44.13 -9.79 8.35
CA PRO A 81 -45.30 -10.35 9.02
C PRO A 81 -46.07 -11.32 8.10
N GLY A 82 -46.44 -12.48 8.62
CA GLY A 82 -47.15 -13.52 7.87
C GLY A 82 -46.24 -14.47 7.08
N SER A 83 -44.93 -14.23 7.04
CA SER A 83 -43.98 -15.24 6.58
C SER A 83 -43.90 -16.40 7.57
N ARG A 84 -43.47 -17.57 7.09
CA ARG A 84 -43.22 -18.74 7.94
C ARG A 84 -42.08 -18.50 8.94
N ASP A 85 -41.12 -17.65 8.59
CA ASP A 85 -39.90 -17.43 9.37
C ASP A 85 -39.97 -16.17 10.25
N PHE A 86 -41.14 -15.53 10.34
CA PHE A 86 -41.28 -14.24 11.01
C PHE A 86 -40.74 -14.30 12.45
N ARG A 87 -39.84 -13.36 12.78
CA ARG A 87 -39.12 -13.24 14.07
C ARG A 87 -38.18 -14.40 14.44
N GLN A 88 -37.83 -15.27 13.49
CA GLN A 88 -36.82 -16.32 13.69
C GLN A 88 -35.44 -15.77 13.32
N TRP A 89 -34.87 -14.92 14.18
CA TRP A 89 -33.57 -14.28 13.94
C TRP A 89 -32.42 -15.29 13.85
N LEU A 90 -31.44 -14.98 13.00
CA LEU A 90 -30.27 -15.81 12.79
C LEU A 90 -29.27 -15.65 13.94
N SER A 91 -28.69 -16.77 14.36
CA SER A 91 -27.48 -16.83 15.17
C SER A 91 -26.25 -16.41 14.35
N GLN A 92 -25.15 -16.14 15.06
CA GLN A 92 -23.88 -15.79 14.43
C GLN A 92 -23.35 -16.91 13.51
N ASP A 93 -23.51 -18.18 13.91
CA ASP A 93 -23.07 -19.31 13.10
C ASP A 93 -23.92 -19.47 11.83
N GLU A 94 -25.23 -19.21 11.90
CA GLU A 94 -26.09 -19.18 10.72
C GLU A 94 -25.67 -18.07 9.75
N ILE A 95 -25.40 -16.85 10.24
CA ILE A 95 -24.90 -15.75 9.40
C ILE A 95 -23.56 -16.14 8.75
N LYS A 96 -22.68 -16.82 9.49
CA LYS A 96 -21.39 -17.29 8.97
C LYS A 96 -21.54 -18.21 7.76
N THR A 97 -22.58 -19.04 7.70
CA THR A 97 -22.83 -19.91 6.52
C THR A 97 -23.06 -19.13 5.23
N PHE A 98 -23.61 -17.91 5.33
CA PHE A 98 -23.81 -17.03 4.18
C PHE A 98 -22.60 -16.13 3.90
N MET A 99 -21.95 -15.64 4.96
CA MET A 99 -20.92 -14.60 4.83
C MET A 99 -19.50 -15.13 4.65
N ALA A 100 -19.20 -16.34 5.13
CA ALA A 100 -17.86 -16.90 5.04
C ALA A 100 -17.42 -17.01 3.58
N PRO A 101 -16.18 -16.62 3.22
CA PRO A 101 -15.68 -16.81 1.86
C PRO A 101 -15.63 -18.29 1.46
N SER A 102 -15.80 -18.56 0.17
CA SER A 102 -15.64 -19.91 -0.38
C SER A 102 -14.20 -20.40 -0.25
N SER A 103 -14.00 -21.72 -0.26
CA SER A 103 -12.66 -22.32 -0.27
C SER A 103 -11.81 -21.83 -1.45
N ASP A 104 -12.42 -21.64 -2.61
CA ASP A 104 -11.77 -21.10 -3.80
C ASP A 104 -11.27 -19.65 -3.61
N THR A 105 -12.10 -18.81 -3.00
CA THR A 105 -11.73 -17.42 -2.65
C THR A 105 -10.55 -17.40 -1.67
N LEU A 106 -10.60 -18.25 -0.64
CA LEU A 106 -9.52 -18.37 0.35
C LEU A 106 -8.22 -18.88 -0.29
N ASN A 107 -8.31 -19.90 -1.14
CA ASN A 107 -7.14 -20.46 -1.83
C ASN A 107 -6.49 -19.43 -2.76
N THR A 108 -7.30 -18.71 -3.54
CA THR A 108 -6.82 -17.65 -4.43
C THR A 108 -6.15 -16.53 -3.65
N PHE A 109 -6.77 -16.08 -2.56
CA PHE A 109 -6.21 -15.05 -1.69
C PHE A 109 -4.90 -15.51 -1.02
N ASN A 110 -4.87 -16.72 -0.45
CA ASN A 110 -3.68 -17.27 0.19
C ASN A 110 -2.52 -17.47 -0.81
N SER A 111 -2.82 -17.87 -2.05
CA SER A 111 -1.81 -17.97 -3.11
C SER A 111 -1.25 -16.60 -3.48
N PHE A 112 -2.11 -15.59 -3.63
CA PHE A 112 -1.70 -14.21 -3.90
C PHE A 112 -0.80 -13.67 -2.78
N THR A 113 -1.20 -13.83 -1.52
CA THR A 113 -0.44 -13.29 -0.38
C THR A 113 0.90 -13.99 -0.21
N SER A 114 0.94 -15.32 -0.39
CA SER A 114 2.18 -16.10 -0.33
C SER A 114 3.15 -15.73 -1.46
N THR A 115 2.65 -15.47 -2.67
CA THR A 115 3.48 -15.10 -3.83
C THR A 115 4.17 -13.74 -3.63
N HIS A 116 3.62 -12.89 -2.77
CA HIS A 116 4.10 -11.53 -2.53
C HIS A 116 4.64 -11.32 -1.10
N ASP A 117 4.89 -12.40 -0.36
CA ASP A 117 5.44 -12.39 1.01
C ASP A 117 4.63 -11.47 1.96
N LEU A 118 3.31 -11.50 1.83
CA LEU A 118 2.41 -10.61 2.58
C LEU A 118 2.02 -11.21 3.92
N ASN A 119 2.19 -10.44 5.00
CA ASN A 119 1.71 -10.82 6.32
C ASN A 119 0.22 -10.50 6.47
N THR A 120 -0.60 -11.53 6.73
CA THR A 120 -2.06 -11.41 6.78
C THR A 120 -2.65 -11.79 8.13
N SER A 121 -3.72 -11.13 8.54
CA SER A 121 -4.49 -11.48 9.75
C SER A 121 -6.00 -11.36 9.49
N VAL A 122 -6.77 -12.38 9.88
CA VAL A 122 -8.23 -12.34 9.78
C VAL A 122 -8.79 -11.45 10.90
N ILE A 123 -9.58 -10.44 10.54
CA ILE A 123 -10.05 -9.39 11.46
C ILE A 123 -11.57 -9.36 11.65
N SER A 124 -12.30 -10.24 10.97
CA SER A 124 -13.76 -10.39 11.10
C SER A 124 -14.15 -11.77 11.64
N PRO A 125 -15.27 -11.88 12.38
CA PRO A 125 -15.79 -13.17 12.86
C PRO A 125 -16.11 -14.18 11.75
N HIS A 126 -16.51 -13.71 10.57
CA HIS A 126 -16.91 -14.55 9.44
C HIS A 126 -15.75 -14.87 8.48
N GLY A 127 -14.57 -14.32 8.72
CA GLY A 127 -13.39 -14.55 7.86
C GLY A 127 -13.38 -13.78 6.52
N ASP A 128 -14.32 -12.88 6.30
CA ASP A 128 -14.44 -12.09 5.07
C ASP A 128 -13.57 -10.82 5.06
N TRP A 129 -13.15 -10.31 6.21
CA TRP A 129 -12.19 -9.21 6.30
C TRP A 129 -10.82 -9.71 6.75
N VAL A 130 -9.81 -9.36 5.96
CA VAL A 130 -8.41 -9.68 6.21
C VAL A 130 -7.59 -8.39 6.22
N ALA A 131 -6.79 -8.20 7.27
CA ALA A 131 -5.76 -7.18 7.33
C ALA A 131 -4.48 -7.70 6.65
N VAL A 132 -3.81 -6.85 5.88
CA VAL A 132 -2.49 -7.12 5.33
C VAL A 132 -1.57 -5.97 5.69
N THR A 133 -0.42 -6.29 6.27
CA THR A 133 0.59 -5.31 6.65
C THR A 133 1.78 -5.37 5.71
N LEU A 134 2.10 -4.25 5.07
CA LEU A 134 3.15 -4.13 4.05
C LEU A 134 3.69 -2.69 3.99
N PRO A 135 4.87 -2.42 3.40
CA PRO A 135 5.33 -1.06 3.13
C PRO A 135 4.53 -0.36 2.03
N VAL A 136 4.47 0.97 2.06
CA VAL A 136 3.77 1.79 1.06
C VAL A 136 4.31 1.56 -0.35
N TRP A 137 5.64 1.42 -0.52
CA TRP A 137 6.25 1.16 -1.83
C TRP A 137 5.76 -0.16 -2.45
N GLN A 138 5.61 -1.20 -1.62
CA GLN A 138 5.14 -2.51 -2.05
C GLN A 138 3.66 -2.42 -2.42
N ALA A 139 2.85 -1.72 -1.63
CA ALA A 139 1.44 -1.50 -1.92
C ALA A 139 1.21 -0.73 -3.24
N ASN A 140 2.00 0.32 -3.50
CA ASN A 140 1.97 1.05 -4.76
C ASN A 140 2.25 0.11 -5.96
N THR A 141 3.24 -0.77 -5.81
CA THR A 141 3.63 -1.73 -6.86
C THR A 141 2.55 -2.79 -7.09
N LEU A 142 2.02 -3.38 -6.00
CA LEU A 142 1.03 -4.46 -6.07
C LEU A 142 -0.32 -4.00 -6.64
N PHE A 143 -0.76 -2.79 -6.27
CA PHE A 143 -2.09 -2.29 -6.61
C PHE A 143 -2.08 -1.26 -7.73
N GLY A 144 -0.92 -0.97 -8.33
CA GLY A 144 -0.79 0.09 -9.34
C GLY A 144 -1.25 1.45 -8.81
N ALA A 145 -1.04 1.70 -7.52
CA ALA A 145 -1.53 2.87 -6.81
C ALA A 145 -0.40 3.87 -6.54
N THR A 146 -0.76 5.12 -6.24
CA THR A 146 0.16 6.13 -5.72
C THR A 146 -0.42 6.72 -4.45
N TYR A 147 0.02 6.19 -3.32
CA TYR A 147 -0.39 6.68 -2.02
C TYR A 147 0.42 7.91 -1.60
N ALA A 148 -0.27 8.87 -1.00
CA ALA A 148 0.31 10.12 -0.51
C ALA A 148 -0.25 10.46 0.87
N ASN A 149 0.50 11.24 1.63
CA ASN A 149 0.04 11.78 2.90
C ASN A 149 -0.79 13.05 2.66
N TYR A 150 -1.95 13.15 3.29
CA TYR A 150 -2.84 14.30 3.19
C TYR A 150 -3.16 14.82 4.58
N THR A 151 -3.10 16.14 4.73
CA THR A 151 -3.52 16.84 5.95
C THR A 151 -4.70 17.72 5.60
N HIS A 152 -5.86 17.49 6.22
CA HIS A 152 -7.03 18.35 6.05
C HIS A 152 -7.00 19.46 7.11
N PRO A 153 -7.17 20.75 6.75
CA PRO A 153 -7.34 21.81 7.75
C PRO A 153 -8.60 21.53 8.57
N GLU A 154 -8.58 21.79 9.87
CA GLU A 154 -9.60 21.30 10.81
C GLU A 154 -11.05 21.45 10.32
N PHE A 155 -11.83 20.39 10.52
CA PHE A 155 -13.29 20.45 10.39
C PHE A 155 -13.84 21.18 11.62
N HIS A 156 -14.34 22.40 11.45
CA HIS A 156 -15.20 23.00 12.47
C HIS A 156 -16.56 22.29 12.41
N GLN A 157 -16.92 21.60 13.48
CA GLN A 157 -18.27 21.07 13.73
C GLN A 157 -18.90 21.83 14.89
#